data_AF-A0A954SQ79-F1
#
_entry.id   AF-A0A954SQ79-F1
#
_cell.length_a   1.000
_cell.length_b   1.000
_cell.length_c   1.000
_cell.angle_alpha   90.00
_cell.angle_beta   90.00
_cell.angle_gamma   90.00
#
_symmetry.space_group_name_H-M   'P 1'
#
loop_
_entity.id
_entity.type
_entity.pdbx_description
1 polymer ?
#
loop_
_entity_poly.entity_id
_entity_poly.type
_entity_poly.pdbx_seq_one_letter_code
_entity_poly.pdbx_strand_id
1 'polypeptide(L)'
;MHLTRRIWLKVAAWFCAGIAPAAKSQAQSHAETSNPDLPFGEEFPNLDSLAVGKWWNRRTPKGPNPPPPMDVPRDQAIPFALYTVHNGILKLTAQLYPLRPEEPRTVRLEVQRDGNWTEIAQADVLYPGWSAHFRIENWDSSKSVPYRVLHGDLASFAGLIRRDPQDKDSIVVANMSCNSFRAGRSRAEIVDNLRLQDPDLLFFAGDQSYRHTEHTAAWIEFGLQFRDVIRDRPTITIPDDHDVGHPNLWGENGKRSYINGNSDGGYFYPVEYVNMVQRQQTWHLPDPVDAAPIDRGITVYFTRLTLGGVDFAIIDDRKFKTGPQGKIPQQGTRPDNITDTSYDPKSIDLPGLQLLGDRQMKFLRDWGQDWTAATMKAVLSQTAFCGAVHMHGKRDDRLLADLDCNGWPQSPRNRALEEIRRAWAVHLCGDQHLAVVVKHGIENFGDGP
;
A
#
# COMPACT_ATOMS: atom_id res chain seq x y z
N MET A 1 5.11 -53.84 22.53
CA MET A 1 4.43 -52.53 22.44
C MET A 1 5.26 -51.64 21.51
N HIS A 2 4.88 -51.55 20.23
CA HIS A 2 5.60 -50.75 19.24
C HIS A 2 5.08 -49.32 19.26
N LEU A 3 5.86 -48.39 19.81
CA LEU A 3 5.62 -46.96 19.65
C LEU A 3 5.98 -46.53 18.22
N THR A 4 5.06 -45.86 17.54
CA THR A 4 5.24 -45.40 16.18
C THR A 4 5.94 -44.03 16.13
N ARG A 5 6.67 -43.80 15.03
CA ARG A 5 7.47 -42.60 14.71
C ARG A 5 6.73 -41.26 14.85
N ARG A 6 5.38 -41.28 14.86
CA ARG A 6 4.51 -40.11 15.08
C ARG A 6 4.52 -39.58 16.52
N ILE A 7 4.84 -40.40 17.52
CA ILE A 7 4.88 -39.96 18.93
C ILE A 7 6.23 -39.27 19.25
N TRP A 8 7.32 -39.72 18.64
CA TRP A 8 8.65 -39.08 18.80
C TRP A 8 8.66 -37.64 18.28
N LEU A 9 7.96 -37.35 17.19
CA LEU A 9 7.84 -35.98 16.67
C LEU A 9 6.99 -35.05 17.56
N LYS A 10 6.08 -35.59 18.38
CA LYS A 10 5.27 -34.78 19.31
C LYS A 10 5.97 -34.54 20.65
N VAL A 11 6.82 -35.46 21.11
CA VAL A 11 7.56 -35.32 22.38
C VAL A 11 8.81 -34.47 22.21
N ALA A 12 9.48 -34.49 21.05
CA ALA A 12 10.64 -33.64 20.78
C ALA A 12 10.29 -32.13 20.75
N ALA A 13 9.05 -31.77 20.42
CA ALA A 13 8.60 -30.37 20.38
C ALA A 13 8.44 -29.72 21.77
N TRP A 14 8.40 -30.51 22.86
CA TRP A 14 8.19 -29.99 24.23
C TRP A 14 9.47 -29.75 25.02
N PHE A 15 10.63 -30.26 24.57
CA PHE A 15 11.90 -30.15 25.32
C PHE A 15 12.87 -29.07 24.79
N CYS A 16 12.49 -28.29 23.78
CA CYS A 16 13.30 -27.18 23.27
C CYS A 16 12.69 -25.79 23.51
N ALA A 17 11.75 -25.66 24.44
CA ALA A 17 11.28 -24.37 24.96
C ALA A 17 12.30 -23.76 25.94
N GLY A 18 13.53 -23.57 25.47
CA GLY A 18 14.50 -22.69 26.11
C GLY A 18 14.25 -21.28 25.59
N ILE A 19 14.07 -20.33 26.51
CA ILE A 19 13.92 -18.89 26.24
C ILE A 19 15.09 -18.44 25.35
N ALA A 20 14.83 -18.32 24.06
CA ALA A 20 15.74 -17.68 23.12
C ALA A 20 15.51 -16.17 23.22
N PRO A 21 16.57 -15.35 23.32
CA PRO A 21 16.42 -13.90 23.30
C PRO A 21 15.79 -13.50 21.98
N ALA A 22 14.82 -12.59 22.03
CA ALA A 22 14.17 -12.00 20.86
C ALA A 22 15.24 -11.62 19.84
N ALA A 23 15.22 -12.27 18.67
CA ALA A 23 16.06 -11.90 17.55
C ALA A 23 15.71 -10.44 17.24
N LYS A 24 16.67 -9.54 17.43
CA LYS A 24 16.57 -8.17 16.93
C LYS A 24 16.23 -8.29 15.46
N SER A 25 15.00 -7.95 15.10
CA SER A 25 14.59 -7.70 13.73
C SER A 25 15.72 -6.89 13.09
N GLN A 26 16.33 -7.41 12.03
CA GLN A 26 17.24 -6.64 11.20
C GLN A 26 16.40 -5.50 10.62
N ALA A 27 16.36 -4.38 11.36
CA ALA A 27 16.03 -3.11 10.80
C ALA A 27 16.99 -2.94 9.62
N GLN A 28 16.45 -2.93 8.41
CA GLN A 28 17.20 -2.49 7.24
C GLN A 28 17.82 -1.16 7.65
N SER A 29 19.15 -1.11 7.70
CA SER A 29 19.89 0.09 8.04
C SER A 29 19.67 1.09 6.92
N HIS A 30 18.61 1.89 7.04
CA HIS A 30 18.45 3.07 6.22
C HIS A 30 19.62 4.00 6.54
N ALA A 31 20.30 4.45 5.49
CA ALA A 31 21.34 5.47 5.59
C ALA A 31 20.81 6.62 6.46
N GLU A 32 21.50 6.91 7.56
CA GLU A 32 21.24 8.11 8.35
C GLU A 32 21.21 9.29 7.37
N THR A 33 20.07 9.98 7.27
CA THR A 33 19.96 11.18 6.46
C THR A 33 21.03 12.15 6.95
N SER A 34 22.00 12.49 6.11
CA SER A 34 23.18 13.28 6.49
C SER A 34 22.83 14.66 7.06
N ASN A 35 21.61 15.14 6.80
CA ASN A 35 21.04 16.34 7.42
C ASN A 35 19.55 16.11 7.77
N PRO A 36 19.18 15.98 9.06
CA PRO A 36 17.79 15.81 9.46
C PRO A 36 16.91 17.03 9.15
N ASP A 37 17.48 18.22 8.94
CA ASP A 37 16.73 19.41 8.51
C ASP A 37 16.33 19.35 7.03
N LEU A 38 17.03 18.57 6.21
CA LEU A 38 16.80 18.41 4.76
C LEU A 38 16.87 16.92 4.37
N PRO A 39 15.95 16.08 4.87
CA PRO A 39 16.03 14.62 4.69
C PRO A 39 15.86 14.17 3.23
N PHE A 40 15.43 15.06 2.34
CA PHE A 40 15.23 14.81 0.91
C PHE A 40 16.22 15.59 0.02
N GLY A 41 17.31 16.08 0.61
CA GLY A 41 18.38 16.78 -0.09
C GLY A 41 18.06 18.24 -0.44
N GLU A 42 19.10 18.95 -0.88
CA GLU A 42 19.04 20.40 -1.18
C GLU A 42 18.21 20.75 -2.43
N GLU A 43 18.01 19.78 -3.34
CA GLU A 43 17.17 19.95 -4.53
C GLU A 43 15.67 20.01 -4.17
N PHE A 44 15.28 19.42 -3.04
CA PHE A 44 13.87 19.32 -2.60
C PHE A 44 13.65 19.84 -1.16
N PRO A 45 14.03 21.10 -0.85
CA PRO A 45 14.05 21.60 0.53
C PRO A 45 12.66 21.84 1.13
N ASN A 46 11.62 21.79 0.31
CA ASN A 46 10.22 21.97 0.71
C ASN A 46 9.38 20.69 0.55
N LEU A 47 10.02 19.54 0.27
CA LEU A 47 9.29 18.28 0.21
C LEU A 47 8.97 17.81 1.63
N ASP A 48 7.70 17.51 1.85
CA ASP A 48 7.09 17.17 3.15
C ASP A 48 7.35 18.23 4.24
N SER A 49 7.38 19.51 3.83
CA SER A 49 7.86 20.64 4.65
C SER A 49 7.07 20.83 5.94
N LEU A 50 5.84 20.34 6.02
CA LEU A 50 4.99 20.41 7.21
C LEU A 50 5.38 19.40 8.29
N ALA A 51 6.18 18.38 7.96
CA ALA A 51 6.55 17.29 8.85
C ALA A 51 8.07 17.11 9.03
N VAL A 52 8.91 17.79 8.24
CA VAL A 52 10.37 17.64 8.31
C VAL A 52 11.10 18.88 8.84
N GLY A 53 12.32 18.67 9.32
CA GLY A 53 13.17 19.69 9.93
C GLY A 53 12.48 20.40 11.10
N LYS A 54 12.62 21.72 11.17
CA LYS A 54 11.98 22.58 12.19
C LYS A 54 10.51 22.84 11.88
N TRP A 55 9.73 21.77 11.72
CA TRP A 55 8.32 21.81 11.33
C TRP A 55 7.47 22.71 12.25
N TRP A 56 7.82 22.83 13.53
CA TRP A 56 7.14 23.68 14.51
C TRP A 56 7.23 25.18 14.20
N ASN A 57 8.13 25.60 13.30
CA ASN A 57 8.21 26.98 12.82
C ASN A 57 7.35 27.22 11.57
N ARG A 58 6.77 26.16 10.98
CA ARG A 58 5.97 26.26 9.76
C ARG A 58 4.57 26.72 10.12
N ARG A 59 4.05 27.66 9.34
CA ARG A 59 2.67 28.13 9.48
C ARG A 59 1.72 27.16 8.80
N THR A 60 0.57 26.91 9.41
CA THR A 60 -0.52 26.18 8.77
C THR A 60 -0.88 26.86 7.45
N PRO A 61 -0.87 26.13 6.32
CA PRO A 61 -1.28 26.69 5.04
C PRO A 61 -2.72 27.23 5.10
N LYS A 62 -2.97 28.35 4.43
CA LYS A 62 -4.31 28.94 4.28
C LYS A 62 -4.86 28.59 2.90
N GLY A 63 -6.17 28.38 2.78
CA GLY A 63 -6.82 28.09 1.51
C GLY A 63 -8.13 27.33 1.69
N PRO A 64 -8.82 26.98 0.59
CA PRO A 64 -10.13 26.33 0.63
C PRO A 64 -10.09 24.90 1.22
N ASN A 65 -8.96 24.20 1.11
CA ASN A 65 -8.77 22.85 1.67
C ASN A 65 -7.35 22.68 2.22
N PRO A 66 -7.00 23.36 3.34
CA PRO A 66 -5.66 23.25 3.89
C PRO A 66 -5.42 21.81 4.38
N PRO A 67 -4.16 21.38 4.58
CA PRO A 67 -3.88 20.14 5.31
C PRO A 67 -4.30 20.25 6.78
N PRO A 68 -4.43 19.12 7.51
CA PRO A 68 -4.64 19.17 8.96
C PRO A 68 -3.47 19.89 9.67
N PRO A 69 -3.72 20.52 10.84
CA PRO A 69 -2.63 21.08 11.64
C PRO A 69 -1.68 19.98 12.10
N MET A 70 -0.37 20.21 12.00
CA MET A 70 0.66 19.25 12.45
C MET A 70 1.05 19.42 13.92
N ASP A 71 0.86 20.61 14.49
CA ASP A 71 0.98 20.82 15.93
C ASP A 71 -0.37 20.52 16.60
N VAL A 72 -0.42 19.41 17.33
CA VAL A 72 -1.61 18.92 18.03
C VAL A 72 -1.32 18.75 19.53
N PRO A 73 -2.37 18.74 20.37
CA PRO A 73 -2.26 18.23 21.73
C PRO A 73 -1.61 16.84 21.75
N ARG A 74 -0.69 16.61 22.68
CA ARG A 74 0.16 15.40 22.68
C ARG A 74 -0.61 14.12 23.05
N ASP A 75 -1.76 14.23 23.69
CA ASP A 75 -2.73 13.13 23.84
C ASP A 75 -3.33 12.65 22.51
N GLN A 76 -3.18 13.45 21.43
CA GLN A 76 -3.62 13.13 20.07
C GLN A 76 -2.45 12.78 19.14
N ALA A 77 -1.24 12.59 19.67
CA ALA A 77 -0.03 12.38 18.85
C ALA A 77 -0.07 11.12 17.97
N ILE A 78 -0.96 10.15 18.25
CA ILE A 78 -1.19 8.96 17.43
C ILE A 78 -2.55 9.08 16.72
N PRO A 79 -2.61 9.55 15.45
CA PRO A 79 -3.88 9.71 14.74
C PRO A 79 -4.54 8.38 14.38
N PHE A 80 -3.75 7.34 14.08
CA PHE A 80 -4.24 6.01 13.71
C PHE A 80 -3.15 4.93 13.73
N ALA A 81 -3.59 3.67 13.59
CA ALA A 81 -2.74 2.53 13.29
C ALA A 81 -3.40 1.63 12.24
N LEU A 82 -2.58 0.92 11.47
CA LEU A 82 -2.99 -0.07 10.46
C LEU A 82 -2.40 -1.43 10.83
N TYR A 83 -3.13 -2.51 10.53
CA TYR A 83 -2.63 -3.87 10.76
C TYR A 83 -3.03 -4.84 9.68
N THR A 84 -2.21 -5.87 9.50
CA THR A 84 -2.61 -7.14 8.86
C THR A 84 -2.14 -8.31 9.71
N VAL A 85 -2.79 -9.46 9.53
CA VAL A 85 -2.35 -10.74 10.11
C VAL A 85 -2.22 -11.75 8.98
N HIS A 86 -1.04 -12.35 8.83
CA HIS A 86 -0.78 -13.37 7.83
C HIS A 86 0.13 -14.45 8.41
N ASN A 87 -0.22 -15.72 8.23
CA ASN A 87 0.60 -16.86 8.64
C ASN A 87 1.13 -16.77 10.09
N GLY A 88 0.24 -16.40 11.02
CA GLY A 88 0.59 -16.26 12.45
C GLY A 88 1.50 -15.08 12.77
N ILE A 89 1.59 -14.09 11.88
CA ILE A 89 2.35 -12.86 12.10
C ILE A 89 1.39 -11.68 12.04
N LEU A 90 1.30 -10.93 13.14
CA LEU A 90 0.68 -9.60 13.17
C LEU A 90 1.74 -8.57 12.82
N LYS A 91 1.47 -7.76 11.78
CA LYS A 91 2.23 -6.54 11.49
C LYS A 91 1.34 -5.33 11.69
N LEU A 92 1.85 -4.34 12.42
CA LEU A 92 1.13 -3.12 12.76
C LEU A 92 2.01 -1.90 12.56
N THR A 93 1.49 -0.89 11.87
CA THR A 93 2.10 0.45 11.76
C THR A 93 1.29 1.43 12.58
N ALA A 94 1.93 2.10 13.54
CA ALA A 94 1.39 3.28 14.20
C ALA A 94 1.92 4.53 13.46
N GLN A 95 1.02 5.35 12.93
CA GLN A 95 1.37 6.67 12.42
C GLN A 95 1.35 7.66 13.58
N LEU A 96 2.29 8.59 13.62
CA LEU A 96 2.35 9.67 14.59
C LEU A 96 2.27 11.03 13.90
N TYR A 97 1.83 12.05 14.63
CA TYR A 97 2.13 13.43 14.28
C TYR A 97 3.63 13.71 14.43
N PRO A 98 4.16 14.72 13.74
CA PRO A 98 5.52 15.19 13.96
C PRO A 98 5.80 15.49 15.44
N LEU A 99 6.95 14.99 15.91
CA LEU A 99 7.38 15.12 17.30
C LEU A 99 8.44 16.21 17.44
N ARG A 100 8.44 16.94 18.54
CA ARG A 100 9.49 17.90 18.92
C ARG A 100 10.75 17.18 19.39
N PRO A 101 11.94 17.80 19.34
CA PRO A 101 13.21 17.14 19.65
C PRO A 101 13.27 16.44 21.02
N GLU A 102 12.60 16.98 22.02
CA GLU A 102 12.57 16.50 23.40
C GLU A 102 11.57 15.36 23.65
N GLU A 103 10.65 15.11 22.73
CA GLU A 103 9.61 14.10 22.91
C GLU A 103 10.19 12.67 22.81
N PRO A 104 9.65 11.67 23.53
CA PRO A 104 10.09 10.28 23.41
C PRO A 104 10.06 9.78 21.97
N ARG A 105 11.04 8.94 21.60
CA ARG A 105 11.12 8.31 20.25
C ARG A 105 10.74 6.84 20.27
N THR A 106 9.93 6.42 21.24
CA THR A 106 9.51 5.03 21.42
C THR A 106 7.99 4.98 21.53
N VAL A 107 7.40 3.98 20.88
CA VAL A 107 5.97 3.65 20.94
C VAL A 107 5.82 2.25 21.52
N ARG A 108 4.81 2.06 22.37
CA ARG A 108 4.52 0.78 23.03
C ARG A 108 3.25 0.19 22.43
N LEU A 109 3.24 -1.12 22.18
CA LEU A 109 2.06 -1.88 21.77
C LEU A 109 1.61 -2.74 22.95
N GLU A 110 0.36 -2.54 23.37
CA GLU A 110 -0.28 -3.34 24.39
C GLU A 110 -1.50 -4.06 23.82
N VAL A 111 -1.80 -5.24 24.36
CA VAL A 111 -2.99 -6.03 24.03
C VAL A 111 -3.72 -6.42 25.31
N GLN A 112 -5.03 -6.57 25.22
CA GLN A 112 -5.84 -7.01 26.35
C GLN A 112 -6.08 -8.52 26.29
N ARG A 113 -5.61 -9.24 27.32
CA ARG A 113 -5.86 -10.67 27.51
C ARG A 113 -6.40 -10.90 28.91
N ASP A 114 -7.47 -11.67 29.02
CA ASP A 114 -8.15 -11.97 30.30
C ASP A 114 -8.48 -10.70 31.12
N GLY A 115 -8.90 -9.64 30.44
CA GLY A 115 -9.23 -8.35 31.02
C GLY A 115 -8.04 -7.42 31.34
N ASN A 116 -6.80 -7.92 31.25
CA ASN A 116 -5.59 -7.17 31.61
C ASN A 116 -4.83 -6.68 30.37
N TRP A 117 -4.42 -5.41 30.40
CA TRP A 117 -3.50 -4.86 29.40
C TRP A 117 -2.08 -5.36 29.65
N THR A 118 -1.44 -5.90 28.62
CA THR A 118 -0.06 -6.35 28.66
C THR A 118 0.71 -5.72 27.51
N GLU A 119 1.84 -5.10 27.82
CA GLU A 119 2.80 -4.66 26.81
C GLU A 119 3.47 -5.87 26.17
N ILE A 120 3.41 -5.93 24.84
CA ILE A 120 3.95 -7.05 24.07
C ILE A 120 5.10 -6.64 23.16
N ALA A 121 5.27 -5.34 22.90
CA ALA A 121 6.38 -4.82 22.11
C ALA A 121 6.58 -3.32 22.30
N GLN A 122 7.80 -2.88 21.99
CA GLN A 122 8.17 -1.48 21.80
C GLN A 122 8.83 -1.31 20.43
N ALA A 123 8.68 -0.14 19.83
CA ALA A 123 9.31 0.21 18.56
C ALA A 123 9.75 1.67 18.56
N ASP A 124 10.87 1.94 17.91
CA ASP A 124 11.35 3.31 17.70
C ASP A 124 10.53 4.03 16.64
N VAL A 125 10.36 5.34 16.80
CA VAL A 125 9.73 6.23 15.83
C VAL A 125 10.73 6.53 14.71
N LEU A 126 10.38 6.16 13.48
CA LEU A 126 11.19 6.42 12.29
C LEU A 126 10.91 7.81 11.72
N TYR A 127 11.97 8.48 11.31
CA TYR A 127 11.97 9.79 10.65
C TYR A 127 12.76 9.70 9.33
N PRO A 128 12.34 10.39 8.24
CA PRO A 128 11.12 11.20 8.09
C PRO A 128 9.86 10.34 8.01
N GLY A 129 8.66 10.91 8.20
CA GLY A 129 7.37 10.20 8.12
C GLY A 129 6.72 9.84 9.46
N TRP A 130 7.46 9.86 10.58
CA TRP A 130 6.93 9.69 11.94
C TRP A 130 6.07 8.44 12.12
N SER A 131 6.63 7.26 11.84
CA SER A 131 5.93 5.98 11.97
C SER A 131 6.68 5.01 12.88
N ALA A 132 5.96 4.21 13.67
CA ALA A 132 6.52 3.11 14.45
C ALA A 132 5.90 1.79 13.99
N HIS A 133 6.71 0.73 13.98
CA HIS A 133 6.38 -0.51 13.28
C HIS A 133 6.60 -1.74 14.17
N PHE A 134 5.58 -2.59 14.27
CA PHE A 134 5.57 -3.76 15.15
C PHE A 134 5.38 -5.05 14.35
N ARG A 135 6.20 -6.05 14.65
CA ARG A 135 6.06 -7.43 14.14
C ARG A 135 5.90 -8.36 15.34
N ILE A 136 4.78 -9.05 15.43
CA ILE A 136 4.49 -10.02 16.48
C ILE A 136 4.31 -11.39 15.83
N GLU A 137 5.27 -12.28 16.08
CA GLU A 137 5.23 -13.65 15.59
C GLU A 137 4.40 -14.56 16.50
N ASN A 138 3.98 -15.71 15.96
CA ASN A 138 3.13 -16.67 16.66
C ASN A 138 1.81 -16.05 17.19
N TRP A 139 1.25 -15.11 16.43
CA TRP A 139 -0.03 -14.48 16.73
C TRP A 139 -1.17 -15.49 16.57
N ASP A 140 -1.98 -15.64 17.62
CA ASP A 140 -3.20 -16.45 17.60
C ASP A 140 -4.32 -15.70 16.89
N SER A 141 -4.54 -16.01 15.61
CA SER A 141 -5.60 -15.41 14.79
C SER A 141 -6.99 -16.00 15.05
N SER A 142 -7.16 -16.97 15.95
CA SER A 142 -8.48 -17.55 16.26
C SER A 142 -9.36 -16.64 17.14
N LYS A 143 -8.77 -15.59 17.74
CA LYS A 143 -9.45 -14.71 18.69
C LYS A 143 -9.31 -13.25 18.28
N SER A 144 -10.38 -12.49 18.49
CA SER A 144 -10.30 -11.04 18.41
C SER A 144 -9.67 -10.50 19.69
N VAL A 145 -8.66 -9.65 19.57
CA VAL A 145 -7.87 -9.15 20.70
C VAL A 145 -7.86 -7.62 20.68
N PRO A 146 -8.40 -6.94 21.72
CA PRO A 146 -8.26 -5.50 21.84
C PRO A 146 -6.79 -5.11 21.93
N TYR A 147 -6.42 -4.03 21.24
CA TYR A 147 -5.06 -3.49 21.28
C TYR A 147 -5.08 -1.99 21.55
N ARG A 148 -3.95 -1.47 22.01
CA ARG A 148 -3.66 -0.04 22.03
C ARG A 148 -2.19 0.23 21.73
N VAL A 149 -1.92 1.29 20.99
CA VAL A 149 -0.59 1.85 20.82
C VAL A 149 -0.47 3.11 21.67
N LEU A 150 0.67 3.28 22.33
CA LEU A 150 0.92 4.31 23.33
C LEU A 150 2.19 5.08 23.01
N HIS A 151 2.16 6.40 23.15
CA HIS A 151 3.33 7.27 23.02
C HIS A 151 3.37 8.27 24.18
N GLY A 152 4.52 8.32 24.86
CA GLY A 152 4.64 9.00 26.15
C GLY A 152 3.61 8.51 27.17
N ASP A 153 3.20 9.42 28.05
CA ASP A 153 2.20 9.14 29.10
C ASP A 153 0.75 9.42 28.66
N LEU A 154 0.57 10.15 27.56
CA LEU A 154 -0.71 10.76 27.20
C LEU A 154 -1.35 10.17 25.94
N ALA A 155 -0.57 9.89 24.90
CA ALA A 155 -1.13 9.52 23.60
C ALA A 155 -1.54 8.05 23.57
N SER A 156 -2.75 7.77 23.11
CA SER A 156 -3.25 6.40 22.96
C SER A 156 -4.16 6.28 21.75
N PHE A 157 -3.95 5.24 20.94
CA PHE A 157 -4.90 4.82 19.90
C PHE A 157 -5.27 3.36 20.11
N ALA A 158 -6.54 3.10 20.34
CA ALA A 158 -7.08 1.76 20.61
C ALA A 158 -7.93 1.23 19.46
N GLY A 159 -7.99 -0.10 19.37
CA GLY A 159 -8.69 -0.82 18.33
C GLY A 159 -8.86 -2.30 18.64
N LEU A 160 -9.17 -3.08 17.61
CA LEU A 160 -9.37 -4.53 17.70
C LEU A 160 -8.61 -5.24 16.58
N ILE A 161 -7.70 -6.14 16.94
CA ILE A 161 -7.19 -7.12 15.97
C ILE A 161 -8.27 -8.19 15.84
N ARG A 162 -8.96 -8.26 14.70
CA ARG A 162 -10.03 -9.24 14.47
C ARG A 162 -9.45 -10.64 14.35
N ARG A 163 -10.23 -11.64 14.81
CA ARG A 163 -9.97 -13.03 14.44
C ARG A 163 -10.09 -13.20 12.94
N ASP A 164 -9.38 -14.19 12.41
CA ASP A 164 -9.51 -14.62 11.02
C ASP A 164 -10.92 -15.19 10.79
N PRO A 165 -11.72 -14.66 9.85
CA PRO A 165 -13.11 -15.06 9.62
C PRO A 165 -13.24 -16.38 8.82
N GLN A 166 -12.41 -17.40 9.13
CA GLN A 166 -12.45 -18.71 8.45
C GLN A 166 -13.78 -19.45 8.64
N ASP A 167 -14.57 -19.07 9.65
CA ASP A 167 -15.90 -19.60 9.93
C ASP A 167 -17.01 -19.00 9.05
N LYS A 168 -16.74 -17.97 8.25
CA LYS A 168 -17.73 -17.33 7.37
C LYS A 168 -17.83 -18.02 6.02
N ASP A 169 -19.05 -18.14 5.51
CA ASP A 169 -19.33 -18.60 4.13
C ASP A 169 -18.95 -17.54 3.07
N SER A 170 -18.85 -16.28 3.46
CA SER A 170 -18.53 -15.16 2.57
C SER A 170 -17.62 -14.14 3.26
N ILE A 171 -16.64 -13.65 2.52
CA ILE A 171 -15.74 -12.58 2.95
C ILE A 171 -16.15 -11.28 2.26
N VAL A 172 -16.35 -10.22 3.05
CA VAL A 172 -16.74 -8.90 2.54
C VAL A 172 -15.50 -8.01 2.45
N VAL A 173 -15.20 -7.52 1.24
CA VAL A 173 -14.08 -6.61 0.99
C VAL A 173 -14.62 -5.24 0.59
N ALA A 174 -14.19 -4.19 1.30
CA ALA A 174 -14.43 -2.82 0.87
C ALA A 174 -13.26 -2.35 -0.01
N ASN A 175 -13.52 -2.17 -1.31
CA ASN A 175 -12.55 -1.67 -2.28
C ASN A 175 -12.72 -0.16 -2.48
N MET A 176 -11.67 0.62 -2.22
CA MET A 176 -11.68 2.08 -2.24
C MET A 176 -10.41 2.63 -2.90
N SER A 177 -10.48 3.82 -3.49
CA SER A 177 -9.32 4.53 -4.04
C SER A 177 -9.64 6.03 -4.20
N CYS A 178 -8.67 6.82 -4.65
CA CYS A 178 -8.89 8.15 -5.22
C CYS A 178 -9.52 9.15 -4.23
N ASN A 179 -8.87 9.29 -3.07
CA ASN A 179 -9.32 10.06 -1.93
C ASN A 179 -8.98 11.57 -2.04
N SER A 180 -9.46 12.25 -3.08
CA SER A 180 -9.12 13.66 -3.32
C SER A 180 -9.56 14.61 -2.20
N PHE A 181 -8.65 15.47 -1.73
CA PHE A 181 -8.95 16.53 -0.77
C PHE A 181 -9.92 17.60 -1.33
N ARG A 182 -10.16 17.61 -2.65
CA ARG A 182 -11.09 18.55 -3.30
C ARG A 182 -12.56 18.20 -3.05
N ALA A 183 -12.88 16.96 -2.71
CA ALA A 183 -14.22 16.50 -2.34
C ALA A 183 -14.65 16.93 -0.92
N GLY A 184 -13.95 17.90 -0.32
CA GLY A 184 -14.08 18.26 1.10
C GLY A 184 -13.29 17.31 2.00
N ARG A 185 -13.12 17.67 3.28
CA ARG A 185 -12.36 16.85 4.23
C ARG A 185 -13.13 15.67 4.80
N SER A 186 -14.46 15.76 4.91
CA SER A 186 -15.25 14.70 5.53
C SER A 186 -15.39 13.51 4.59
N ARG A 187 -15.30 12.31 5.16
CA ARG A 187 -15.67 11.02 4.55
C ARG A 187 -16.80 10.35 5.31
N ALA A 188 -17.57 11.11 6.08
CA ALA A 188 -18.57 10.59 7.01
C ALA A 188 -19.54 9.59 6.36
N GLU A 189 -20.12 9.92 5.21
CA GLU A 189 -21.05 9.02 4.51
C GLU A 189 -20.39 7.69 4.09
N ILE A 190 -19.16 7.74 3.58
CA ILE A 190 -18.39 6.54 3.23
C ILE A 190 -18.12 5.72 4.49
N VAL A 191 -17.65 6.36 5.57
CA VAL A 191 -17.35 5.70 6.84
C VAL A 191 -18.58 5.08 7.48
N ASP A 192 -19.73 5.76 7.45
CA ASP A 192 -20.97 5.26 8.00
C ASP A 192 -21.49 4.05 7.20
N ASN A 193 -21.36 4.08 5.87
CA ASN A 193 -21.66 2.93 5.02
C ASN A 193 -20.72 1.75 5.29
N LEU A 194 -19.42 1.98 5.47
CA LEU A 194 -18.46 0.93 5.83
C LEU A 194 -18.78 0.30 7.19
N ARG A 195 -19.15 1.11 8.18
CA ARG A 195 -19.59 0.61 9.48
C ARG A 195 -20.85 -0.24 9.37
N LEU A 196 -21.81 0.17 8.54
CA LEU A 196 -23.05 -0.56 8.31
C LEU A 196 -22.82 -1.90 7.59
N GLN A 197 -21.92 -1.93 6.60
CA GLN A 197 -21.60 -3.14 5.84
C GLN A 197 -20.68 -4.11 6.59
N ASP A 198 -19.93 -3.62 7.58
CA ASP A 198 -18.99 -4.38 8.40
C ASP A 198 -18.03 -5.28 7.58
N PRO A 199 -17.23 -4.70 6.65
CA PRO A 199 -16.32 -5.48 5.83
C PRO A 199 -15.27 -6.21 6.68
N ASP A 200 -14.88 -7.39 6.23
CA ASP A 200 -13.83 -8.21 6.83
C ASP A 200 -12.44 -7.69 6.48
N LEU A 201 -12.30 -7.04 5.31
CA LEU A 201 -11.06 -6.47 4.81
C LEU A 201 -11.32 -5.10 4.18
N LEU A 202 -10.48 -4.13 4.51
CA LEU A 202 -10.43 -2.84 3.83
C LEU A 202 -9.29 -2.86 2.81
N PHE A 203 -9.57 -2.52 1.56
CA PHE A 203 -8.55 -2.36 0.53
C PHE A 203 -8.60 -0.94 -0.05
N PHE A 204 -7.51 -0.20 0.13
CA PHE A 204 -7.28 1.10 -0.49
C PHE A 204 -6.27 0.94 -1.62
N ALA A 205 -6.76 0.96 -2.85
CA ALA A 205 -6.02 0.60 -4.05
C ALA A 205 -5.01 1.65 -4.53
N GLY A 206 -4.94 2.82 -3.91
CA GLY A 206 -4.11 3.91 -4.40
C GLY A 206 -4.78 5.25 -4.24
N ASP A 207 -4.01 6.30 -4.44
CA ASP A 207 -4.45 7.69 -4.35
C ASP A 207 -5.10 8.00 -3.02
N GLN A 208 -4.49 7.53 -1.92
CA GLN A 208 -4.96 7.90 -0.58
C GLN A 208 -4.80 9.41 -0.36
N SER A 209 -3.92 10.08 -1.12
CA SER A 209 -3.92 11.53 -1.24
C SER A 209 -3.46 12.10 -2.59
N TYR A 210 -3.83 13.37 -2.82
CA TYR A 210 -3.45 14.19 -3.97
C TYR A 210 -2.57 15.38 -3.55
N ARG A 211 -2.02 15.38 -2.33
CA ARG A 211 -1.09 16.42 -1.86
C ARG A 211 0.34 16.02 -2.22
N HIS A 212 0.73 16.32 -3.45
CA HIS A 212 1.95 15.81 -4.09
C HIS A 212 3.27 16.15 -3.40
N THR A 213 3.29 17.12 -2.49
CA THR A 213 4.52 17.54 -1.80
C THR A 213 4.45 17.44 -0.28
N GLU A 214 3.34 16.99 0.31
CA GLU A 214 3.11 17.03 1.77
C GLU A 214 2.53 15.69 2.23
N HIS A 215 3.26 14.60 1.94
CA HIS A 215 2.75 13.24 2.11
C HIS A 215 2.45 12.88 3.56
N THR A 216 3.27 13.25 4.54
CA THR A 216 3.00 12.90 5.94
C THR A 216 1.73 13.59 6.43
N ALA A 217 1.57 14.88 6.13
CA ALA A 217 0.35 15.61 6.49
C ALA A 217 -0.89 15.03 5.79
N ALA A 218 -0.73 14.59 4.55
CA ALA A 218 -1.75 13.95 3.76
C ALA A 218 -2.15 12.56 4.26
N TRP A 219 -1.18 11.76 4.68
CA TRP A 219 -1.37 10.43 5.24
C TRP A 219 -2.04 10.50 6.61
N ILE A 220 -1.71 11.52 7.40
CA ILE A 220 -2.45 11.86 8.63
C ILE A 220 -3.89 12.25 8.31
N GLU A 221 -4.13 13.04 7.25
CA GLU A 221 -5.50 13.40 6.82
C GLU A 221 -6.31 12.16 6.45
N PHE A 222 -5.74 11.24 5.67
CA PHE A 222 -6.33 9.93 5.36
C PHE A 222 -6.65 9.16 6.64
N GLY A 223 -5.70 9.06 7.55
CA GLY A 223 -5.88 8.44 8.85
C GLY A 223 -7.05 9.03 9.62
N LEU A 224 -7.13 10.34 9.75
CA LEU A 224 -8.23 11.02 10.44
C LEU A 224 -9.60 10.75 9.80
N GLN A 225 -9.65 10.61 8.47
CA GLN A 225 -10.87 10.31 7.74
C GLN A 225 -11.37 8.89 8.00
N PHE A 226 -10.48 7.90 8.07
CA PHE A 226 -10.85 6.48 8.12
C PHE A 226 -10.52 5.78 9.45
N ARG A 227 -9.94 6.47 10.44
CA ARG A 227 -9.48 5.90 11.72
C ARG A 227 -10.52 5.07 12.45
N ASP A 228 -11.79 5.41 12.27
CA ASP A 228 -12.89 4.75 12.95
C ASP A 228 -13.24 3.37 12.39
N VAL A 229 -12.79 3.04 11.16
CA VAL A 229 -12.98 1.72 10.53
C VAL A 229 -11.67 0.94 10.39
N ILE A 230 -10.52 1.63 10.25
CA ILE A 230 -9.22 0.94 10.16
C ILE A 230 -8.71 0.45 11.52
N ARG A 231 -9.22 1.01 12.63
CA ARG A 231 -8.81 0.58 13.98
C ARG A 231 -9.19 -0.84 14.32
N ASP A 232 -10.20 -1.39 13.67
CA ASP A 232 -10.74 -2.69 14.01
C ASP A 232 -10.78 -3.65 12.84
N ARG A 233 -10.41 -3.25 11.62
CA ARG A 233 -10.40 -4.13 10.43
C ARG A 233 -8.99 -4.21 9.83
N PRO A 234 -8.55 -5.41 9.40
CA PRO A 234 -7.31 -5.51 8.65
C PRO A 234 -7.43 -4.64 7.40
N THR A 235 -6.38 -3.89 7.13
CA THR A 235 -6.36 -2.90 6.05
C THR A 235 -5.18 -3.20 5.14
N ILE A 236 -5.42 -3.17 3.83
CA ILE A 236 -4.40 -3.16 2.80
C ILE A 236 -4.41 -1.77 2.19
N THR A 237 -3.26 -1.10 2.18
CA THR A 237 -3.05 0.12 1.39
C THR A 237 -1.85 -0.08 0.49
N ILE A 238 -1.96 0.33 -0.76
CA ILE A 238 -0.86 0.39 -1.72
C ILE A 238 -0.79 1.79 -2.32
N PRO A 239 0.40 2.37 -2.52
CA PRO A 239 0.52 3.68 -3.14
C PRO A 239 0.25 3.60 -4.65
N ASP A 240 -0.36 4.64 -5.18
CA ASP A 240 -0.40 4.95 -6.62
C ASP A 240 0.39 6.24 -6.92
N ASP A 241 0.27 6.75 -8.13
CA ASP A 241 0.99 7.89 -8.65
C ASP A 241 0.85 9.16 -7.79
N HIS A 242 -0.36 9.53 -7.36
CA HIS A 242 -0.56 10.76 -6.60
C HIS A 242 -0.01 10.69 -5.17
N ASP A 243 0.12 9.49 -4.59
CA ASP A 243 0.69 9.31 -3.26
C ASP A 243 2.19 9.61 -3.22
N VAL A 244 2.91 9.23 -4.29
CA VAL A 244 4.31 9.58 -4.50
C VAL A 244 4.47 10.93 -5.22
N GLY A 245 3.38 11.70 -5.33
CA GLY A 245 3.35 13.06 -5.84
C GLY A 245 3.49 13.19 -7.36
N HIS A 246 3.24 12.13 -8.10
CA HIS A 246 3.24 12.14 -9.55
C HIS A 246 1.83 12.42 -10.10
N PRO A 247 1.71 13.01 -11.30
CA PRO A 247 0.43 13.09 -12.00
C PRO A 247 0.03 11.78 -12.67
N ASN A 248 1.04 10.97 -13.02
CA ASN A 248 1.00 9.65 -13.66
C ASN A 248 2.32 8.95 -13.28
N LEU A 249 2.30 7.64 -13.02
CA LEU A 249 3.50 6.89 -12.62
C LEU A 249 3.81 5.71 -13.54
N TRP A 250 4.99 5.76 -14.14
CA TRP A 250 5.62 4.63 -14.82
C TRP A 250 6.95 4.38 -14.12
N GLY A 251 6.99 3.44 -13.16
CA GLY A 251 8.11 3.31 -12.25
C GLY A 251 9.44 2.94 -12.92
N GLU A 252 9.41 2.35 -14.12
CA GLU A 252 10.59 2.11 -14.98
C GLU A 252 11.76 1.50 -14.19
N ASN A 253 11.47 0.50 -13.35
CA ASN A 253 12.43 -0.17 -12.48
C ASN A 253 13.22 0.77 -11.55
N GLY A 254 12.68 1.95 -11.24
CA GLY A 254 13.30 2.91 -10.33
C GLY A 254 14.16 3.96 -11.00
N LYS A 255 14.11 4.08 -12.34
CA LYS A 255 14.80 5.14 -13.07
C LYS A 255 14.52 6.53 -12.45
N ARG A 256 15.43 7.49 -12.63
CA ARG A 256 15.14 8.90 -12.38
C ARG A 256 14.44 9.50 -13.60
N SER A 257 13.29 10.12 -13.38
CA SER A 257 12.63 10.95 -14.38
C SER A 257 13.17 12.37 -14.34
N TYR A 258 13.25 13.00 -15.51
CA TYR A 258 13.76 14.37 -15.66
C TYR A 258 12.76 15.33 -16.31
N ILE A 259 11.56 14.85 -16.68
CA ILE A 259 10.55 15.69 -17.34
C ILE A 259 9.32 15.90 -16.46
N ASN A 260 8.68 17.05 -16.66
CA ASN A 260 7.37 17.29 -16.10
C ASN A 260 6.37 16.28 -16.66
N GLY A 261 5.55 15.69 -15.78
CA GLY A 261 4.58 14.68 -16.17
C GLY A 261 5.10 13.24 -16.22
N ASN A 262 6.39 13.00 -15.97
CA ASN A 262 6.99 11.67 -15.75
C ASN A 262 6.92 10.65 -16.91
N SER A 263 6.52 11.05 -18.11
CA SER A 263 6.32 10.10 -19.22
C SER A 263 7.61 9.47 -19.75
N ASP A 264 8.80 9.95 -19.38
CA ASP A 264 10.11 9.32 -19.65
C ASP A 264 10.41 8.15 -18.72
N GLY A 265 9.52 7.85 -17.78
CA GLY A 265 9.62 6.76 -16.82
C GLY A 265 10.56 7.08 -15.65
N GLY A 266 10.16 6.60 -14.48
CA GLY A 266 10.90 6.69 -13.23
C GLY A 266 10.16 7.45 -12.14
N TYR A 267 10.97 7.93 -11.20
CA TYR A 267 10.56 8.80 -10.10
C TYR A 267 11.34 10.12 -10.19
N PHE A 268 10.65 11.25 -10.17
CA PHE A 268 11.31 12.57 -10.17
C PHE A 268 11.68 13.04 -8.76
N TYR A 269 11.00 12.56 -7.71
CA TYR A 269 11.37 12.80 -6.32
C TYR A 269 12.53 11.89 -5.84
N PRO A 270 13.27 12.27 -4.78
CA PRO A 270 14.40 11.51 -4.28
C PRO A 270 13.98 10.17 -3.67
N VAL A 271 14.90 9.20 -3.66
CA VAL A 271 14.64 7.80 -3.24
C VAL A 271 14.16 7.75 -1.79
N GLU A 272 14.71 8.59 -0.94
CA GLU A 272 14.37 8.70 0.48
C GLU A 272 12.91 9.09 0.68
N TYR A 273 12.38 9.98 -0.16
CA TYR A 273 10.97 10.36 -0.14
C TYR A 273 10.08 9.22 -0.64
N VAL A 274 10.42 8.61 -1.78
CA VAL A 274 9.66 7.47 -2.33
C VAL A 274 9.60 6.32 -1.32
N ASN A 275 10.73 5.99 -0.69
CA ASN A 275 10.81 4.95 0.33
C ASN A 275 10.04 5.32 1.62
N MET A 276 10.02 6.60 2.01
CA MET A 276 9.18 7.07 3.13
C MET A 276 7.69 6.85 2.84
N VAL A 277 7.21 7.32 1.68
CA VAL A 277 5.82 7.15 1.23
C VAL A 277 5.43 5.68 1.27
N GLN A 278 6.23 4.83 0.61
CA GLN A 278 6.00 3.39 0.59
C GLN A 278 5.97 2.79 1.99
N ARG A 279 6.93 3.15 2.87
CA ARG A 279 6.98 2.59 4.23
C ARG A 279 5.74 2.97 5.04
N GLN A 280 5.30 4.22 5.00
CA GLN A 280 4.11 4.68 5.73
C GLN A 280 2.85 3.92 5.29
N GLN A 281 2.74 3.66 3.99
CA GLN A 281 1.61 2.95 3.42
C GLN A 281 1.69 1.43 3.56
N THR A 282 2.83 0.79 3.32
CA THR A 282 2.86 -0.66 3.06
C THR A 282 3.58 -1.48 4.12
N TRP A 283 4.25 -0.87 5.11
CA TRP A 283 5.06 -1.67 6.05
C TRP A 283 4.24 -2.70 6.84
N HIS A 284 2.98 -2.39 7.16
CA HIS A 284 2.08 -3.26 7.91
C HIS A 284 1.55 -4.45 7.08
N LEU A 285 1.80 -4.48 5.77
CA LEU A 285 1.49 -5.63 4.92
C LEU A 285 2.43 -6.80 5.25
N PRO A 286 2.08 -8.04 4.86
CA PRO A 286 3.00 -9.17 4.93
C PRO A 286 4.32 -8.87 4.24
N ASP A 287 5.39 -9.55 4.64
CA ASP A 287 6.71 -9.26 4.08
C ASP A 287 6.71 -9.49 2.55
N PRO A 288 7.44 -8.67 1.78
CA PRO A 288 7.49 -8.84 0.33
C PRO A 288 7.98 -10.24 -0.02
N VAL A 289 7.37 -10.88 -1.02
CA VAL A 289 7.81 -12.21 -1.48
C VAL A 289 9.24 -12.19 -2.03
N ASP A 290 9.66 -11.02 -2.51
CA ASP A 290 11.03 -10.72 -2.91
C ASP A 290 11.34 -9.28 -2.50
N ALA A 291 12.08 -9.13 -1.39
CA ALA A 291 12.37 -7.83 -0.79
C ALA A 291 13.56 -7.09 -1.41
N ALA A 292 14.19 -7.62 -2.47
CA ALA A 292 15.32 -6.94 -3.09
C ALA A 292 14.88 -5.56 -3.65
N PRO A 293 15.60 -4.47 -3.34
CA PRO A 293 15.27 -3.18 -3.92
C PRO A 293 15.49 -3.20 -5.43
N ILE A 294 14.79 -2.32 -6.12
CA ILE A 294 15.02 -2.01 -7.53
C ILE A 294 16.10 -0.92 -7.67
N ASP A 295 16.28 -0.35 -8.86
CA ASP A 295 17.35 0.60 -9.12
C ASP A 295 17.30 1.80 -8.16
N ARG A 296 18.49 2.35 -7.88
CA ARG A 296 18.72 3.44 -6.91
C ARG A 296 18.34 3.10 -5.46
N GLY A 297 17.99 1.85 -5.14
CA GLY A 297 17.64 1.44 -3.78
C GLY A 297 16.19 1.70 -3.40
N ILE A 298 15.29 1.86 -4.38
CA ILE A 298 13.86 2.00 -4.11
C ILE A 298 13.30 0.65 -3.65
N THR A 299 12.56 0.64 -2.54
CA THR A 299 12.00 -0.58 -1.96
C THR A 299 10.82 -1.10 -2.79
N VAL A 300 10.42 -2.34 -2.53
CA VAL A 300 9.27 -3.02 -3.13
C VAL A 300 8.40 -3.61 -2.03
N TYR A 301 7.10 -3.80 -2.30
CA TYR A 301 6.16 -4.31 -1.29
C TYR A 301 5.25 -5.45 -1.77
N PHE A 302 5.29 -5.84 -3.04
CA PHE A 302 4.39 -6.86 -3.58
C PHE A 302 4.48 -8.17 -2.77
N THR A 303 3.31 -8.65 -2.34
CA THR A 303 3.17 -9.72 -1.35
C THR A 303 1.81 -10.41 -1.49
N ARG A 304 1.44 -11.26 -0.53
CA ARG A 304 0.08 -11.81 -0.44
C ARG A 304 -0.44 -11.77 1.00
N LEU A 305 -1.76 -11.71 1.15
CA LEU A 305 -2.47 -11.82 2.42
C LEU A 305 -3.50 -12.95 2.32
N THR A 306 -3.63 -13.77 3.37
CA THR A 306 -4.70 -14.78 3.46
C THR A 306 -5.65 -14.38 4.57
N LEU A 307 -6.95 -14.34 4.26
CA LEU A 307 -8.00 -13.98 5.21
C LEU A 307 -9.28 -14.72 4.85
N GLY A 308 -9.84 -15.47 5.79
CA GLY A 308 -11.09 -16.19 5.61
C GLY A 308 -11.06 -17.23 4.48
N GLY A 309 -9.89 -17.83 4.23
CA GLY A 309 -9.69 -18.76 3.10
C GLY A 309 -9.56 -18.09 1.73
N VAL A 310 -9.63 -16.76 1.64
CA VAL A 310 -9.30 -16.01 0.43
C VAL A 310 -7.85 -15.59 0.48
N ASP A 311 -7.13 -15.83 -0.61
CA ASP A 311 -5.73 -15.47 -0.77
C ASP A 311 -5.59 -14.33 -1.78
N PHE A 312 -5.16 -13.18 -1.28
CA PHE A 312 -5.06 -11.93 -2.00
C PHE A 312 -3.61 -11.71 -2.45
N ALA A 313 -3.33 -11.77 -3.74
CA ALA A 313 -2.08 -11.26 -4.30
C ALA A 313 -2.13 -9.73 -4.32
N ILE A 314 -1.17 -9.08 -3.68
CA ILE A 314 -1.00 -7.63 -3.63
C ILE A 314 0.17 -7.29 -4.56
N ILE A 315 -0.12 -6.63 -5.68
CA ILE A 315 0.91 -6.27 -6.67
C ILE A 315 1.22 -4.77 -6.62
N ASP A 316 2.39 -4.42 -7.15
CA ASP A 316 2.91 -3.06 -7.30
C ASP A 316 2.97 -2.75 -8.80
N ASP A 317 1.81 -2.51 -9.41
CA ASP A 317 1.65 -2.52 -10.87
C ASP A 317 2.30 -1.31 -11.57
N ARG A 318 2.57 -0.23 -10.82
CA ARG A 318 3.30 0.94 -11.30
C ARG A 318 4.82 0.74 -11.36
N LYS A 319 5.38 -0.10 -10.46
CA LYS A 319 6.82 -0.18 -10.15
C LYS A 319 7.75 -0.41 -11.34
N PHE A 320 7.37 -1.31 -12.23
CA PHE A 320 8.19 -1.75 -13.36
C PHE A 320 7.66 -1.23 -14.69
N LYS A 321 6.51 -0.55 -14.66
CA LYS A 321 5.81 -0.14 -15.86
C LYS A 321 6.65 0.82 -16.67
N THR A 322 6.66 0.59 -17.97
CA THR A 322 7.40 1.39 -18.94
C THR A 322 6.76 2.77 -19.15
N GLY A 323 7.56 3.84 -19.14
CA GLY A 323 7.16 5.18 -19.56
C GLY A 323 7.06 5.33 -21.09
N PRO A 324 6.02 5.98 -21.64
CA PRO A 324 5.77 6.00 -23.09
C PRO A 324 6.68 6.95 -23.89
N GLN A 325 7.24 8.00 -23.27
CA GLN A 325 8.01 9.02 -23.96
C GLN A 325 9.24 8.43 -24.67
N GLY A 326 9.32 8.67 -25.98
CA GLY A 326 10.44 8.20 -26.81
C GLY A 326 10.45 6.70 -27.08
N LYS A 327 9.46 5.94 -26.59
CA LYS A 327 9.34 4.50 -26.81
C LYS A 327 8.25 4.11 -27.79
N ILE A 328 7.21 4.91 -27.90
CA ILE A 328 6.11 4.72 -28.86
C ILE A 328 5.89 5.99 -29.71
N PRO A 329 5.23 5.89 -30.86
CA PRO A 329 4.84 7.07 -31.64
C PRO A 329 3.92 8.00 -30.83
N GLN A 330 4.15 9.31 -30.92
CA GLN A 330 3.25 10.28 -30.31
C GLN A 330 1.94 10.38 -31.12
N GLN A 331 0.80 10.09 -30.49
CA GLN A 331 -0.52 10.05 -31.14
C GLN A 331 -1.59 10.88 -30.39
N GLY A 332 -1.12 11.89 -29.64
CA GLY A 332 -1.93 12.84 -28.89
C GLY A 332 -1.11 14.01 -28.37
N THR A 333 -1.74 14.89 -27.58
CA THR A 333 -1.08 16.06 -26.98
C THR A 333 -0.04 15.70 -25.94
N ARG A 334 -0.21 14.54 -25.29
CA ARG A 334 0.75 13.94 -24.36
C ARG A 334 1.24 12.59 -24.89
N PRO A 335 2.44 12.12 -24.50
CA PRO A 335 2.98 10.84 -24.95
C PRO A 335 2.15 9.62 -24.54
N ASP A 336 1.33 9.77 -23.49
CA ASP A 336 0.48 8.73 -22.91
C ASP A 336 -0.99 8.83 -23.34
N ASN A 337 -1.33 9.80 -24.20
CA ASN A 337 -2.68 10.00 -24.71
C ASN A 337 -2.76 9.56 -26.17
N ILE A 338 -3.71 8.66 -26.47
CA ILE A 338 -4.03 8.29 -27.86
C ILE A 338 -5.41 8.84 -28.22
N THR A 339 -5.44 9.78 -29.17
CA THR A 339 -6.69 10.45 -29.60
C THR A 339 -6.97 10.28 -31.11
N ASP A 340 -6.00 9.78 -31.88
CA ASP A 340 -6.19 9.50 -33.30
C ASP A 340 -7.09 8.27 -33.53
N THR A 341 -8.28 8.47 -34.10
CA THR A 341 -9.25 7.41 -34.38
C THR A 341 -8.77 6.37 -35.39
N SER A 342 -7.70 6.65 -36.14
CA SER A 342 -7.12 5.74 -37.13
C SER A 342 -5.91 4.93 -36.61
N TYR A 343 -5.54 5.07 -35.34
CA TYR A 343 -4.37 4.40 -34.79
C TYR A 343 -4.49 2.87 -34.85
N ASP A 344 -3.38 2.20 -35.18
CA ASP A 344 -3.25 0.75 -35.04
C ASP A 344 -2.78 0.44 -33.61
N PRO A 345 -3.53 -0.32 -32.79
CA PRO A 345 -3.09 -0.67 -31.44
C PRO A 345 -1.73 -1.38 -31.40
N LYS A 346 -1.31 -2.03 -32.49
CA LYS A 346 0.03 -2.63 -32.60
C LYS A 346 1.16 -1.61 -32.67
N SER A 347 0.89 -0.35 -33.05
CA SER A 347 1.92 0.69 -33.13
C SER A 347 2.44 1.11 -31.75
N ILE A 348 1.72 0.76 -30.68
CA ILE A 348 2.09 1.06 -29.30
C ILE A 348 2.41 -0.19 -28.47
N ASP A 349 2.23 -1.40 -29.00
CA ASP A 349 2.64 -2.65 -28.35
C ASP A 349 3.96 -3.17 -28.93
N LEU A 350 5.06 -2.58 -28.48
CA LEU A 350 6.40 -2.86 -29.02
C LEU A 350 7.19 -3.85 -28.14
N PRO A 351 8.14 -4.61 -28.73
CA PRO A 351 9.02 -5.48 -27.96
C PRO A 351 9.81 -4.72 -26.88
N GLY A 352 9.97 -5.35 -25.71
CA GLY A 352 10.78 -4.82 -24.61
C GLY A 352 10.03 -3.93 -23.62
N LEU A 353 8.80 -3.50 -23.92
CA LEU A 353 7.97 -2.76 -22.97
C LEU A 353 7.54 -3.63 -21.79
N GLN A 354 7.53 -3.05 -20.60
CA GLN A 354 7.29 -3.72 -19.32
C GLN A 354 6.01 -3.20 -18.64
N LEU A 355 5.35 -4.10 -17.90
CA LEU A 355 4.24 -3.77 -16.99
C LEU A 355 4.60 -4.16 -15.55
N LEU A 356 4.42 -5.44 -15.19
CA LEU A 356 4.68 -5.93 -13.83
C LEU A 356 6.16 -6.28 -13.58
N GLY A 357 6.96 -6.45 -14.64
CA GLY A 357 8.35 -6.94 -14.54
C GLY A 357 8.45 -8.42 -14.17
N ASP A 358 9.62 -9.01 -14.39
CA ASP A 358 9.82 -10.47 -14.27
C ASP A 358 9.61 -10.99 -12.84
N ARG A 359 9.97 -10.18 -11.82
CA ARG A 359 9.87 -10.56 -10.40
C ARG A 359 8.42 -10.72 -9.96
N GLN A 360 7.54 -9.78 -10.33
CA GLN A 360 6.11 -9.89 -10.01
C GLN A 360 5.42 -10.92 -10.88
N MET A 361 5.81 -11.08 -12.15
CA MET A 361 5.27 -12.15 -13.00
C MET A 361 5.60 -13.53 -12.44
N LYS A 362 6.83 -13.73 -11.94
CA LYS A 362 7.21 -14.97 -11.24
C LYS A 362 6.36 -15.17 -9.98
N PHE A 363 6.22 -14.14 -9.16
CA PHE A 363 5.35 -14.18 -7.98
C PHE A 363 3.92 -14.60 -8.35
N LEU A 364 3.29 -13.95 -9.32
CA LEU A 364 1.91 -14.20 -9.71
C LEU A 364 1.72 -15.63 -10.23
N ARG A 365 2.69 -16.15 -11.01
CA ARG A 365 2.70 -17.53 -11.49
C ARG A 365 2.80 -18.56 -10.36
N ASP A 366 3.68 -18.32 -9.39
CA ASP A 366 3.89 -19.22 -8.26
C ASP A 366 2.69 -19.17 -7.31
N TRP A 367 2.20 -17.97 -7.01
CA TRP A 367 0.99 -17.72 -6.23
C TRP A 367 -0.25 -18.38 -6.83
N GLY A 368 -0.44 -18.31 -8.16
CA GLY A 368 -1.58 -18.93 -8.83
C GLY A 368 -1.61 -20.46 -8.74
N GLN A 369 -0.46 -21.08 -8.42
CA GLN A 369 -0.33 -22.54 -8.25
C GLN A 369 -0.40 -22.98 -6.79
N ASP A 370 -0.08 -22.08 -5.86
CA ASP A 370 -0.09 -22.38 -4.43
C ASP A 370 -1.46 -22.10 -3.80
N TRP A 371 -2.21 -23.17 -3.56
CA TRP A 371 -3.53 -23.15 -2.90
C TRP A 371 -3.45 -23.46 -1.41
N THR A 372 -2.26 -23.43 -0.81
CA THR A 372 -2.11 -23.63 0.63
C THR A 372 -2.94 -22.59 1.38
N ALA A 373 -3.83 -23.06 2.25
CA ALA A 373 -4.75 -22.23 3.04
C ALA A 373 -5.74 -21.36 2.23
N ALA A 374 -5.91 -21.63 0.93
CA ALA A 374 -6.78 -20.86 0.04
C ALA A 374 -7.88 -21.74 -0.59
N THR A 375 -9.11 -21.23 -0.61
CA THR A 375 -10.24 -21.76 -1.39
C THR A 375 -10.65 -20.81 -2.50
N MET A 376 -10.30 -19.52 -2.39
CA MET A 376 -10.50 -18.50 -3.41
C MET A 376 -9.26 -17.62 -3.54
N LYS A 377 -9.11 -16.98 -4.69
CA LYS A 377 -8.01 -16.08 -4.99
C LYS A 377 -8.51 -14.73 -5.50
N ALA A 378 -7.80 -13.67 -5.14
CA ALA A 378 -8.05 -12.33 -5.63
C ALA A 378 -6.72 -11.61 -5.89
N VAL A 379 -6.71 -10.74 -6.90
CA VAL A 379 -5.58 -9.86 -7.20
C VAL A 379 -5.98 -8.43 -6.85
N LEU A 380 -5.08 -7.73 -6.18
CA LEU A 380 -5.22 -6.36 -5.73
C LEU A 380 -4.14 -5.52 -6.42
N SER A 381 -4.55 -4.50 -7.17
CA SER A 381 -3.64 -3.60 -7.89
C SER A 381 -4.14 -2.17 -7.89
N GLN A 382 -3.33 -1.23 -8.37
CA GLN A 382 -3.69 0.17 -8.43
C GLN A 382 -4.74 0.44 -9.50
N THR A 383 -4.51 -0.05 -10.71
CA THR A 383 -5.36 0.27 -11.87
C THR A 383 -5.80 -0.98 -12.64
N ALA A 384 -6.90 -0.84 -13.38
CA ALA A 384 -7.50 -1.92 -14.15
C ALA A 384 -6.60 -2.37 -15.31
N PHE A 385 -6.62 -3.66 -15.66
CA PHE A 385 -5.96 -4.21 -16.87
C PHE A 385 -6.69 -3.83 -18.18
N CYS A 386 -7.30 -2.64 -18.22
CA CYS A 386 -7.95 -2.01 -19.35
C CYS A 386 -8.25 -0.54 -19.02
N GLY A 387 -8.39 0.30 -20.04
CA GLY A 387 -8.98 1.64 -19.88
C GLY A 387 -10.49 1.50 -19.77
N ALA A 388 -11.00 1.41 -18.54
CA ALA A 388 -12.44 1.18 -18.31
C ALA A 388 -13.25 2.47 -18.48
N VAL A 389 -12.63 3.63 -18.26
CA VAL A 389 -13.23 4.94 -18.53
C VAL A 389 -12.46 5.64 -19.64
N HIS A 390 -13.19 6.26 -20.57
CA HIS A 390 -12.60 6.85 -21.77
C HIS A 390 -12.69 8.39 -21.79
N MET A 391 -13.27 9.00 -20.76
CA MET A 391 -13.40 10.44 -20.63
C MET A 391 -12.36 10.96 -19.64
N HIS A 392 -11.56 11.94 -20.06
CA HIS A 392 -10.39 12.40 -19.31
C HIS A 392 -10.38 13.93 -19.16
N GLY A 393 -10.32 14.42 -17.92
CA GLY A 393 -10.21 15.85 -17.62
C GLY A 393 -11.52 16.64 -17.81
N LYS A 394 -12.02 16.76 -19.04
CA LYS A 394 -13.31 17.43 -19.35
C LYS A 394 -14.32 16.45 -19.92
N ARG A 395 -15.58 16.88 -19.90
CA ARG A 395 -16.73 16.09 -20.38
C ARG A 395 -16.65 15.68 -21.85
N ASP A 396 -15.87 16.37 -22.69
CA ASP A 396 -15.80 16.07 -24.14
C ASP A 396 -14.41 15.57 -24.57
N ASP A 397 -13.48 15.44 -23.63
CA ASP A 397 -12.12 15.00 -23.89
C ASP A 397 -12.06 13.47 -23.79
N ARG A 398 -11.95 12.80 -24.95
CA ARG A 398 -11.96 11.34 -25.06
C ARG A 398 -10.57 10.78 -25.34
N LEU A 399 -10.17 9.76 -24.59
CA LEU A 399 -9.02 8.91 -24.89
C LEU A 399 -9.50 7.61 -25.55
N LEU A 400 -8.81 7.20 -26.61
CA LEU A 400 -9.02 5.90 -27.25
C LEU A 400 -8.23 4.80 -26.56
N ALA A 401 -7.04 5.15 -26.08
CA ALA A 401 -6.26 4.36 -25.15
C ALA A 401 -5.67 5.28 -24.09
N ASP A 402 -5.84 4.87 -22.83
CA ASP A 402 -5.17 5.43 -21.67
C ASP A 402 -3.95 4.54 -21.38
N LEU A 403 -2.74 5.08 -21.56
CA LEU A 403 -1.52 4.31 -21.33
C LEU A 403 -1.11 4.30 -19.86
N ASP A 404 -1.81 5.05 -19.01
CA ASP A 404 -1.60 5.06 -17.57
C ASP A 404 -2.21 3.83 -16.88
N CYS A 405 -3.36 3.38 -17.33
CA CYS A 405 -3.96 2.14 -16.84
C CYS A 405 -3.16 0.87 -17.26
N ASN A 406 -3.42 -0.27 -16.63
CA ASN A 406 -2.76 -1.54 -16.98
C ASN A 406 -3.27 -2.15 -18.30
N GLY A 407 -4.08 -1.42 -19.09
CA GLY A 407 -4.41 -1.79 -20.47
C GLY A 407 -3.23 -1.74 -21.44
N TRP A 408 -2.14 -1.07 -21.05
CA TRP A 408 -0.92 -0.95 -21.84
C TRP A 408 0.34 -1.17 -20.96
N PRO A 409 1.41 -1.79 -21.49
CA PRO A 409 1.51 -2.39 -22.84
C PRO A 409 0.72 -3.70 -22.98
N GLN A 410 0.20 -3.99 -24.19
CA GLN A 410 -0.77 -5.08 -24.38
C GLN A 410 -0.17 -6.47 -24.19
N SER A 411 1.00 -6.73 -24.77
CA SER A 411 1.70 -8.01 -24.63
C SER A 411 2.00 -8.38 -23.16
N PRO A 412 2.61 -7.52 -22.32
CA PRO A 412 2.77 -7.80 -20.90
C PRO A 412 1.44 -7.83 -20.11
N ARG A 413 0.44 -7.01 -20.47
CA ARG A 413 -0.91 -7.11 -19.89
C ARG A 413 -1.53 -8.49 -20.12
N ASN A 414 -1.49 -9.00 -21.34
CA ASN A 414 -2.07 -10.30 -21.69
C ASN A 414 -1.42 -11.42 -20.87
N ARG A 415 -0.09 -11.41 -20.74
CA ARG A 415 0.64 -12.35 -19.88
C ARG A 415 0.21 -12.28 -18.42
N ALA A 416 -0.01 -11.08 -17.87
CA ALA A 416 -0.53 -10.93 -16.52
C ALA A 416 -1.93 -11.56 -16.40
N LEU A 417 -2.85 -11.23 -17.30
CA LEU A 417 -4.21 -11.76 -17.30
C LEU A 417 -4.28 -13.28 -17.48
N GLU A 418 -3.36 -13.89 -18.24
CA GLU A 418 -3.24 -15.33 -18.34
C GLU A 418 -2.95 -15.99 -16.98
N GLU A 419 -2.03 -15.43 -16.20
CA GLU A 419 -1.71 -15.93 -14.86
C GLU A 419 -2.86 -15.68 -13.86
N ILE A 420 -3.53 -14.51 -13.93
CA ILE A 420 -4.72 -14.22 -13.10
C ILE A 420 -5.86 -15.20 -13.42
N ARG A 421 -6.15 -15.41 -14.72
CA ARG A 421 -7.16 -16.36 -15.20
C ARG A 421 -6.86 -17.78 -14.75
N ARG A 422 -5.59 -18.21 -14.80
CA ARG A 422 -5.17 -19.55 -14.38
C ARG A 422 -5.53 -19.83 -12.91
N ALA A 423 -5.54 -18.80 -12.07
CA ALA A 423 -5.93 -18.85 -10.67
C ALA A 423 -7.44 -18.69 -10.43
N TRP A 424 -8.23 -18.42 -11.47
CA TRP A 424 -9.66 -18.06 -11.37
C TRP A 424 -9.88 -16.88 -10.41
N ALA A 425 -8.91 -15.99 -10.37
CA ALA A 425 -8.89 -14.91 -9.41
C ALA A 425 -9.74 -13.73 -9.89
N VAL A 426 -10.52 -13.15 -8.97
CA VAL A 426 -11.13 -11.84 -9.20
C VAL A 426 -10.08 -10.73 -9.08
N HIS A 427 -10.27 -9.63 -9.80
CA HIS A 427 -9.37 -8.47 -9.74
C HIS A 427 -10.09 -7.28 -9.11
N LEU A 428 -9.46 -6.68 -8.08
CA LEU A 428 -9.92 -5.45 -7.45
C LEU A 428 -8.85 -4.36 -7.65
N CYS A 429 -9.29 -3.16 -8.05
CA CYS A 429 -8.41 -2.03 -8.33
C CYS A 429 -9.12 -0.68 -8.15
N GLY A 430 -8.39 0.42 -8.37
CA GLY A 430 -8.82 1.82 -8.28
C GLY A 430 -8.55 2.63 -9.55
N ASP A 431 -7.92 3.82 -9.39
CA ASP A 431 -7.48 4.79 -10.41
C ASP A 431 -8.59 5.48 -11.22
N GLN A 432 -9.46 4.73 -11.90
CA GLN A 432 -10.30 5.23 -12.99
C GLN A 432 -11.54 6.07 -12.55
N HIS A 433 -11.64 6.48 -11.28
CA HIS A 433 -12.65 7.38 -10.70
C HIS A 433 -14.15 7.01 -10.87
N LEU A 434 -14.46 5.84 -11.42
CA LEU A 434 -15.82 5.32 -11.56
C LEU A 434 -15.88 3.85 -11.18
N ALA A 435 -16.99 3.47 -10.54
CA ALA A 435 -17.26 2.07 -10.25
C ALA A 435 -17.62 1.33 -11.55
N VAL A 436 -16.84 0.31 -11.89
CA VAL A 436 -17.00 -0.50 -13.09
C VAL A 436 -16.80 -1.98 -12.77
N VAL A 437 -17.52 -2.84 -13.49
CA VAL A 437 -17.30 -4.28 -13.50
C VAL A 437 -16.95 -4.66 -14.92
N VAL A 438 -15.80 -5.30 -15.09
CA VAL A 438 -15.26 -5.68 -16.39
C VAL A 438 -15.04 -7.18 -16.42
N LYS A 439 -15.32 -7.79 -17.58
CA LYS A 439 -14.81 -9.12 -17.92
C LYS A 439 -13.71 -8.94 -18.95
N HIS A 440 -12.49 -9.33 -18.63
CA HIS A 440 -11.37 -9.06 -19.54
C HIS A 440 -11.40 -9.99 -20.77
N GLY A 441 -10.81 -9.51 -21.87
CA GLY A 441 -10.43 -10.33 -23.02
C GLY A 441 -8.91 -10.38 -23.17
N ILE A 442 -8.38 -11.51 -23.64
CA ILE A 442 -6.97 -11.79 -23.91
C ILE A 442 -6.80 -12.07 -25.41
N GLU A 443 -7.37 -13.17 -25.89
CA GLU A 443 -7.42 -13.50 -27.33
C GLU A 443 -8.77 -13.13 -27.93
N ASN A 444 -9.86 -13.40 -27.18
CA ASN A 444 -11.24 -13.18 -27.58
C ASN A 444 -12.00 -12.34 -26.55
N PHE A 445 -13.22 -11.92 -26.89
CA PHE A 445 -14.08 -11.24 -25.94
C PHE A 445 -14.46 -12.15 -24.76
N GLY A 446 -14.13 -11.71 -23.54
CA GLY A 446 -14.57 -12.35 -22.30
C GLY A 446 -13.92 -13.70 -22.00
N ASP A 447 -12.74 -13.98 -22.56
CA ASP A 447 -11.93 -15.17 -22.26
C ASP A 447 -10.90 -14.92 -21.14
N GLY A 448 -10.81 -13.71 -20.60
CA GLY A 448 -9.99 -13.33 -19.45
C GLY A 448 -10.70 -13.52 -18.10
N PRO A 449 -10.02 -13.17 -17.00
CA PRO A 449 -10.59 -13.20 -15.64
C PRO A 449 -11.75 -12.20 -15.47
#